data_AF-A0A662QIU8-F1
#
_entry.id   AF-A0A662QIU8-F1
#
_cell.length_a   1.000
_cell.length_b   1.000
_cell.length_c   1.000
_cell.angle_alpha   90.00
_cell.angle_beta   90.00
_cell.angle_gamma   90.00
#
_symmetry.space_group_name_H-M   'P 1'
#
loop_
_entity.id
_entity.type
_entity.pdbx_description
1 polymer ?
#
loop_
_entity_poly.entity_id
_entity_poly.type
_entity_poly.pdbx_seq_one_letter_code
_entity_poly.pdbx_strand_id
1 'polypeptide(L)'
;MIGRDEILKILEGYSLGELRIGVLGSHSALEICRGARDEGFETVVVCQRGREKTYAGYFKRRKRFGRDVGVVDEAIILNKFREILREDVQERLRFMNVVFIPHRSLCVYVGYDGLENEFRVPMFGNRFMLRIEERDVERNQYYLLEKAGIPYPRTFKDPSEIDRLVMVKAPEAARGFERAFFLASSPREFEENAEELIKRGLVTREGLSKAVIEEF
;
A
#
# COMPACT_ATOMS: atom_id res chain seq x y z
N MET A 1 -18.28 -3.80 6.98
CA MET A 1 -17.05 -3.15 7.46
C MET A 1 -16.79 -3.55 8.89
N ILE A 2 -15.58 -4.01 9.17
CA ILE A 2 -15.13 -4.38 10.52
C ILE A 2 -15.15 -3.13 11.39
N GLY A 3 -15.92 -3.20 12.48
CA GLY A 3 -16.09 -2.10 13.41
C GLY A 3 -14.94 -1.97 14.40
N ARG A 4 -14.80 -0.79 15.00
CA ARG A 4 -13.83 -0.57 16.09
C ARG A 4 -14.06 -1.54 17.25
N ASP A 5 -15.32 -1.74 17.65
CA ASP A 5 -15.66 -2.60 18.78
C ASP A 5 -15.32 -4.08 18.54
N GLU A 6 -15.37 -4.53 17.27
CA GLU A 6 -14.96 -5.89 16.89
C GLU A 6 -13.45 -6.08 17.11
N ILE A 7 -12.63 -5.10 16.72
CA ILE A 7 -11.18 -5.13 16.94
C ILE A 7 -10.83 -4.96 18.43
N LEU A 8 -11.56 -4.14 19.18
CA LEU A 8 -11.35 -3.98 20.62
C LEU A 8 -11.62 -5.29 21.38
N LYS A 9 -12.69 -6.02 21.05
CA LYS A 9 -12.96 -7.35 21.62
C LYS A 9 -11.84 -8.36 21.35
N ILE A 10 -11.18 -8.27 20.19
CA ILE A 10 -10.02 -9.11 19.88
C ILE A 10 -8.82 -8.71 20.74
N LEU A 11 -8.57 -7.41 20.90
CA LEU A 11 -7.47 -6.89 21.73
C LEU A 11 -7.65 -7.21 23.23
N GLU A 12 -8.88 -7.34 23.72
CA GLU A 12 -9.14 -7.80 25.11
C GLU A 12 -8.56 -9.20 25.38
N GLY A 13 -8.44 -10.03 24.35
CA GLY A 13 -7.80 -11.35 24.44
C GLY A 13 -6.28 -11.33 24.32
N TYR A 14 -5.65 -10.17 24.07
CA TYR A 14 -4.20 -10.08 23.87
C TYR A 14 -3.45 -9.95 25.19
N SER A 15 -2.30 -10.60 25.28
CA SER A 15 -1.31 -10.32 26.32
C SER A 15 -0.53 -9.05 25.94
N LEU A 16 -0.84 -7.93 26.60
CA LEU A 16 -0.21 -6.63 26.29
C LEU A 16 1.31 -6.61 26.51
N GLY A 17 1.84 -7.49 27.39
CA GLY A 17 3.28 -7.63 27.62
C GLY A 17 4.01 -8.46 26.54
N GLU A 18 3.27 -9.11 25.65
CA GLU A 18 3.80 -9.99 24.61
C GLU A 18 3.36 -9.55 23.21
N LEU A 19 3.02 -8.26 23.05
CA LEU A 19 2.65 -7.70 21.75
C LEU A 19 3.80 -7.88 20.75
N ARG A 20 3.41 -8.22 19.52
CA ARG A 20 4.34 -8.33 18.40
C ARG A 20 3.94 -7.40 17.27
N ILE A 21 4.93 -6.89 16.55
CA ILE A 21 4.69 -6.03 15.39
C ILE A 21 4.67 -6.87 14.13
N GLY A 22 3.50 -6.94 13.50
CA GLY A 22 3.27 -7.66 12.24
C GLY A 22 3.38 -6.74 11.04
N VAL A 23 3.96 -7.23 9.95
CA VAL A 23 4.01 -6.50 8.67
C VAL A 23 4.03 -7.45 7.49
N LEU A 24 3.54 -7.02 6.32
CA LEU A 24 3.66 -7.79 5.09
C LEU A 24 5.10 -7.67 4.57
N GLY A 25 5.69 -8.74 4.05
CA GLY A 25 7.07 -8.77 3.55
C GLY A 25 7.30 -8.02 2.23
N SER A 26 7.09 -6.70 2.22
CA SER A 26 7.34 -5.81 1.08
C SER A 26 7.48 -4.34 1.53
N HIS A 27 7.61 -3.41 0.58
CA HIS A 27 7.63 -1.97 0.82
C HIS A 27 8.67 -1.54 1.89
N SER A 28 8.21 -1.25 3.10
CA SER A 28 8.97 -0.70 4.22
C SER A 28 9.08 -1.68 5.40
N ALA A 29 8.94 -2.99 5.13
CA ALA A 29 8.89 -4.02 6.16
C ALA A 29 10.17 -4.09 7.01
N LEU A 30 11.36 -3.89 6.42
CA LEU A 30 12.62 -3.96 7.17
C LEU A 30 12.79 -2.77 8.10
N GLU A 31 12.38 -1.57 7.68
CA GLU A 31 12.40 -0.36 8.48
C GLU A 31 11.39 -0.46 9.64
N ILE A 32 10.19 -0.95 9.36
CA ILE A 32 9.17 -1.23 10.39
C ILE A 32 9.70 -2.25 11.39
N CYS A 33 10.29 -3.36 10.91
CA CYS A 33 10.88 -4.36 11.80
C CYS A 33 12.01 -3.75 12.63
N ARG A 34 12.87 -2.93 12.02
CA ARG A 34 13.97 -2.29 12.74
C ARG A 34 13.45 -1.36 13.85
N GLY A 35 12.50 -0.48 13.53
CA GLY A 35 11.90 0.42 14.52
C GLY A 35 11.22 -0.35 15.65
N ALA A 36 10.44 -1.37 15.33
CA ALA A 36 9.80 -2.23 16.34
C ALA A 36 10.83 -2.87 17.30
N ARG A 37 11.97 -3.31 16.76
CA ARG A 37 13.07 -3.90 17.54
C ARG A 37 13.76 -2.89 18.43
N ASP A 38 14.01 -1.69 17.93
CA ASP A 38 14.62 -0.61 18.71
C ASP A 38 13.70 -0.22 19.89
N GLU A 39 12.38 -0.39 19.75
CA GLU A 39 11.36 -0.23 20.80
C GLU A 39 11.08 -1.50 21.63
N GLY A 40 11.84 -2.58 21.41
CA GLY A 40 11.76 -3.81 22.22
C GLY A 40 10.67 -4.82 21.83
N PHE A 41 9.97 -4.62 20.72
CA PHE A 41 8.97 -5.57 20.22
C PHE A 41 9.59 -6.68 19.37
N GLU A 42 9.01 -7.88 19.44
CA GLU A 42 9.29 -8.93 18.46
C GLU A 42 8.54 -8.68 17.15
N THR A 43 9.12 -9.13 16.04
CA THR A 43 8.59 -8.84 14.70
C THR A 43 8.12 -10.08 13.96
N VAL A 44 6.97 -9.97 13.28
CA VAL A 44 6.38 -11.03 12.46
C VAL A 44 6.21 -10.52 11.04
N VAL A 45 6.88 -11.16 10.07
CA VAL A 45 6.77 -10.79 8.66
C VAL A 45 5.98 -11.84 7.88
N VAL A 46 4.86 -11.44 7.30
CA VAL A 46 4.06 -12.30 6.40
C VAL A 46 4.61 -12.19 4.98
N CYS A 47 5.28 -13.22 4.53
CA CYS A 47 5.96 -13.32 3.24
C CYS A 47 5.11 -14.08 2.20
N GLN A 48 5.40 -13.84 0.92
CA GLN A 48 4.92 -14.66 -0.18
C GLN A 48 6.07 -15.55 -0.69
N ARG A 49 5.76 -16.80 -1.02
CA ARG A 49 6.69 -17.76 -1.63
C ARG A 49 7.34 -17.17 -2.87
N GLY A 50 8.67 -17.32 -2.97
CA GLY A 50 9.53 -16.69 -3.96
C GLY A 50 10.04 -15.29 -3.57
N ARG A 51 9.54 -14.69 -2.48
CA ARG A 51 9.90 -13.33 -2.00
C ARG A 51 10.32 -13.32 -0.53
N GLU A 52 10.44 -14.48 0.11
CA GLU A 52 10.68 -14.65 1.54
C GLU A 52 12.16 -14.55 1.95
N LYS A 53 13.12 -14.81 1.03
CA LYS A 53 14.54 -14.95 1.37
C LYS A 53 15.11 -13.76 2.15
N THR A 54 14.67 -12.55 1.81
CA THR A 54 15.03 -11.32 2.53
C THR A 54 14.70 -11.44 4.02
N TYR A 55 13.48 -11.83 4.36
CA TYR A 55 12.98 -11.82 5.73
C TYR A 55 13.27 -13.13 6.48
N ALA A 56 13.03 -14.27 5.84
CA ALA A 56 13.22 -15.59 6.43
C ALA A 56 14.69 -16.05 6.47
N GLY A 57 15.57 -15.40 5.69
CA GLY A 57 16.98 -15.77 5.58
C GLY A 57 17.94 -14.65 5.96
N TYR A 58 18.04 -13.60 5.13
CA TYR A 58 19.07 -12.57 5.29
C TYR A 58 18.89 -11.74 6.57
N PHE A 59 17.65 -11.33 6.85
CA PHE A 59 17.29 -10.49 8.00
C PHE A 59 16.62 -11.24 9.15
N LYS A 60 16.54 -12.58 9.09
CA LYS A 60 16.08 -13.41 10.20
C LYS A 60 17.00 -13.20 11.40
N ARG A 61 16.40 -12.96 12.57
CA ARG A 61 17.12 -12.76 13.82
C ARG A 61 17.92 -14.00 14.18
N ARG A 62 19.18 -13.79 14.56
CA ARG A 62 20.08 -14.82 15.06
C ARG A 62 21.25 -14.19 15.81
N LYS A 63 21.94 -14.97 16.63
CA LYS A 63 23.24 -14.57 17.17
C LYS A 63 24.34 -14.86 16.17
N ARG A 64 25.18 -13.87 15.86
CA ARG A 64 26.39 -14.02 15.05
C ARG A 64 27.55 -13.34 15.77
N PHE A 65 28.61 -14.09 16.03
CA PHE A 65 29.79 -13.62 16.79
C PHE A 65 29.40 -12.95 18.13
N GLY A 66 28.46 -13.55 18.86
CA GLY A 66 27.99 -13.03 20.15
C GLY A 66 27.05 -11.81 20.09
N ARG A 67 26.73 -11.30 18.89
CA ARG A 67 25.83 -10.15 18.70
C ARG A 67 24.51 -10.60 18.09
N ASP A 68 23.40 -10.01 18.53
CA ASP A 68 22.12 -10.14 17.83
C ASP A 68 22.21 -9.42 16.47
N VAL A 69 21.90 -10.14 15.40
CA VAL A 69 21.83 -9.62 14.03
C VAL A 69 20.50 -10.00 13.40
N GLY A 70 20.06 -9.23 12.41
CA GLY A 70 18.74 -9.38 11.80
C GLY A 70 17.66 -8.66 12.61
N VAL A 71 16.51 -8.43 11.98
CA VAL A 71 15.38 -7.67 12.54
C VAL A 71 14.06 -8.42 12.47
N VAL A 72 14.03 -9.63 11.91
CA VAL A 72 12.83 -10.44 11.73
C VAL A 72 12.84 -11.61 12.72
N ASP A 73 11.97 -11.60 13.72
CA ASP A 73 11.85 -12.69 14.71
C ASP A 73 11.11 -13.89 14.12
N GLU A 74 10.00 -13.67 13.40
CA GLU A 74 9.19 -14.71 12.77
C GLU A 74 8.84 -14.39 11.32
N ALA A 75 8.82 -15.41 10.46
CA ALA A 75 8.44 -15.27 9.06
C ALA A 75 7.35 -16.29 8.70
N ILE A 76 6.14 -15.83 8.39
CA ILE A 76 5.04 -16.66 7.91
C ILE A 76 5.09 -16.69 6.38
N ILE A 77 5.21 -17.86 5.77
CA ILE A 77 5.32 -17.97 4.31
C ILE A 77 3.99 -18.46 3.72
N LEU A 78 3.35 -17.61 2.93
CA LEU A 78 2.10 -17.90 2.21
C LEU A 78 2.39 -18.13 0.71
N ASN A 79 1.49 -18.77 -0.02
CA ASN A 79 1.64 -18.90 -1.48
C ASN A 79 1.30 -17.60 -2.20
N LYS A 80 0.32 -16.86 -1.68
CA LYS A 80 -0.06 -15.51 -2.14
C LYS A 80 -0.31 -14.60 -0.95
N PHE A 81 0.08 -13.33 -1.03
CA PHE A 81 -0.16 -12.38 0.06
C PHE A 81 -1.64 -12.26 0.46
N ARG A 82 -2.57 -12.37 -0.49
CA ARG A 82 -4.02 -12.35 -0.21
C ARG A 82 -4.48 -13.48 0.73
N GLU A 83 -3.73 -14.57 0.84
CA GLU A 83 -4.02 -15.66 1.79
C GLU A 83 -3.94 -15.20 3.25
N ILE A 84 -3.40 -14.02 3.54
CA ILE A 84 -3.44 -13.42 4.88
C ILE A 84 -4.89 -13.21 5.38
N LEU A 85 -5.88 -13.17 4.48
CA LEU A 85 -7.30 -13.09 4.82
C LEU A 85 -7.89 -14.43 5.26
N ARG A 86 -7.19 -15.56 5.09
CA ARG A 86 -7.69 -16.86 5.56
C ARG A 86 -7.73 -16.91 7.08
N GLU A 87 -8.80 -17.48 7.64
CA GLU A 87 -9.02 -17.49 9.08
C GLU A 87 -7.87 -18.15 9.85
N ASP A 88 -7.32 -19.26 9.35
CA ASP A 88 -6.20 -19.96 10.00
C ASP A 88 -4.92 -19.10 10.11
N VAL A 89 -4.67 -18.23 9.12
CA VAL A 89 -3.55 -17.30 9.15
C VAL A 89 -3.83 -16.16 10.14
N GLN A 90 -5.05 -15.65 10.14
CA GLN A 90 -5.46 -14.59 11.05
C GLN A 90 -5.47 -15.05 12.51
N GLU A 91 -5.99 -16.25 12.79
CA GLU A 91 -5.94 -16.88 14.12
C GLU A 91 -4.51 -17.00 14.61
N ARG A 92 -3.58 -17.46 13.75
CA ARG A 92 -2.16 -17.53 14.11
C ARG A 92 -1.59 -16.14 14.45
N LEU A 93 -1.91 -15.11 13.67
CA LEU A 93 -1.47 -13.74 13.96
C LEU A 93 -2.06 -13.24 15.29
N ARG A 94 -3.34 -13.49 15.56
CA ARG A 94 -3.99 -13.08 16.81
C ARG A 94 -3.46 -13.83 18.03
N PHE A 95 -3.21 -15.13 17.90
CA PHE A 95 -2.60 -15.95 18.95
C PHE A 95 -1.20 -15.45 19.32
N MET A 96 -0.46 -14.87 18.37
CA MET A 96 0.84 -14.26 18.61
C MET A 96 0.77 -12.81 19.10
N ASN A 97 -0.43 -12.32 19.49
CA ASN A 97 -0.67 -10.94 19.94
C ASN A 97 -0.18 -9.88 18.93
N VAL A 98 -0.33 -10.15 17.63
CA VAL A 98 0.18 -9.27 16.57
C VAL A 98 -0.68 -8.02 16.38
N VAL A 99 -0.04 -6.86 16.48
CA VAL A 99 -0.57 -5.60 15.92
C VAL A 99 0.08 -5.37 14.57
N PHE A 100 -0.72 -5.28 13.52
CA PHE A 100 -0.26 -5.21 12.14
C PHE A 100 -0.04 -3.76 11.70
N ILE A 101 1.12 -3.46 11.10
CA ILE A 101 1.44 -2.14 10.55
C ILE A 101 1.13 -2.16 9.05
N PRO A 102 0.11 -1.42 8.58
CA PRO A 102 -0.18 -1.34 7.16
C PRO A 102 0.85 -0.49 6.42
N HIS A 103 1.06 -0.82 5.15
CA HIS A 103 1.77 -0.01 4.18
C HIS A 103 1.20 -0.28 2.77
N ARG A 104 1.61 0.49 1.76
CA ARG A 104 1.02 0.43 0.41
C ARG A 104 0.92 -0.98 -0.19
N SER A 105 1.96 -1.81 -0.06
CA SER A 105 1.91 -3.17 -0.63
C SER A 105 0.87 -4.10 0.03
N LEU A 106 0.47 -3.86 1.29
CA LEU A 106 -0.64 -4.59 1.91
C LEU A 106 -1.94 -4.29 1.14
N CYS A 107 -2.23 -3.02 0.96
CA CYS A 107 -3.40 -2.53 0.23
C CYS A 107 -3.44 -3.08 -1.20
N VAL A 108 -2.31 -3.02 -1.93
CA VAL A 108 -2.22 -3.48 -3.32
C VAL A 108 -2.38 -4.99 -3.47
N TYR A 109 -1.74 -5.80 -2.61
CA TYR A 109 -1.76 -7.26 -2.79
C TYR A 109 -2.95 -7.96 -2.13
N VAL A 110 -3.54 -7.36 -1.10
CA VAL A 110 -4.68 -7.94 -0.36
C VAL A 110 -6.00 -7.35 -0.84
N GLY A 111 -6.02 -6.06 -1.17
CA GLY A 111 -7.21 -5.31 -1.60
C GLY A 111 -7.96 -4.66 -0.43
N TYR A 112 -8.53 -3.48 -0.69
CA TYR A 112 -9.25 -2.67 0.31
C TYR A 112 -10.46 -3.38 0.90
N ASP A 113 -11.26 -4.05 0.06
CA ASP A 113 -12.47 -4.75 0.54
C ASP A 113 -12.12 -5.84 1.55
N GLY A 114 -11.06 -6.61 1.29
CA GLY A 114 -10.57 -7.63 2.22
C GLY A 114 -10.04 -7.03 3.51
N LEU A 115 -9.29 -5.93 3.44
CA LEU A 115 -8.79 -5.24 4.62
C LEU A 115 -9.92 -4.62 5.46
N GLU A 116 -10.94 -4.07 4.83
CA GLU A 116 -12.05 -3.39 5.51
C GLU A 116 -13.10 -4.36 6.06
N ASN A 117 -13.27 -5.55 5.47
CA ASN A 117 -14.38 -6.45 5.79
C ASN A 117 -13.96 -7.83 6.31
N GLU A 118 -12.73 -8.28 6.05
CA GLU A 118 -12.30 -9.66 6.34
C GLU A 118 -11.09 -9.75 7.28
N PHE A 119 -10.18 -8.77 7.26
CA PHE A 119 -8.93 -8.81 8.03
C PHE A 119 -9.09 -8.41 9.51
N ARG A 120 -9.45 -9.35 10.38
CA ARG A 120 -9.72 -9.19 11.82
C ARG A 120 -8.47 -9.20 12.70
N VAL A 121 -7.29 -8.93 12.16
CA VAL A 121 -6.09 -8.67 12.97
C VAL A 121 -6.09 -7.18 13.35
N PRO A 122 -5.78 -6.79 14.60
CA PRO A 122 -5.61 -5.39 14.98
C PRO A 122 -4.59 -4.70 14.08
N MET A 123 -4.92 -3.50 13.60
CA MET A 123 -4.07 -2.72 12.71
C MET A 123 -3.76 -1.38 13.33
N PHE A 124 -2.53 -0.92 13.19
CA PHE A 124 -2.14 0.43 13.58
C PHE A 124 -2.67 1.46 12.57
N GLY A 125 -3.27 2.54 13.05
CA GLY A 125 -3.83 3.61 12.24
C GLY A 125 -5.33 3.47 11.99
N ASN A 126 -5.84 4.24 11.03
CA ASN A 126 -7.26 4.22 10.65
C ASN A 126 -7.47 3.36 9.40
N ARG A 127 -8.10 2.21 9.58
CA ARG A 127 -8.41 1.24 8.51
C ARG A 127 -9.11 1.87 7.31
N PHE A 128 -10.03 2.80 7.55
CA PHE A 128 -10.84 3.43 6.50
C PHE A 128 -10.09 4.54 5.74
N MET A 129 -8.98 5.03 6.29
CA MET A 129 -8.12 5.99 5.57
C MET A 129 -7.30 5.32 4.48
N LEU A 130 -7.12 4.00 4.52
CA LEU A 130 -6.32 3.28 3.50
C LEU A 130 -6.90 3.45 2.10
N ARG A 131 -8.23 3.37 1.96
CA ARG A 131 -8.92 3.50 0.68
C ARG A 131 -8.90 4.92 0.13
N ILE A 132 -8.69 5.94 0.96
CA ILE A 132 -8.66 7.34 0.52
C ILE A 132 -7.46 7.63 -0.39
N GLU A 133 -6.41 6.80 -0.33
CA GLU A 133 -5.30 6.86 -1.28
C GLU A 133 -5.68 6.38 -2.70
N GLU A 134 -6.84 5.75 -2.88
CA GLU A 134 -7.33 5.35 -4.20
C GLU A 134 -7.90 6.53 -4.97
N ARG A 135 -7.71 6.48 -6.28
CA ARG A 135 -7.91 7.64 -7.17
C ARG A 135 -9.36 7.79 -7.60
N ASP A 136 -10.09 6.69 -7.66
CA ASP A 136 -11.47 6.55 -8.14
C ASP A 136 -12.52 6.72 -7.03
N VAL A 137 -12.10 7.02 -5.81
CA VAL A 137 -12.99 7.23 -4.67
C VAL A 137 -13.36 8.71 -4.57
N GLU A 138 -14.65 8.99 -4.34
CA GLU A 138 -15.17 10.37 -4.24
C GLU A 138 -14.40 11.24 -3.23
N ARG A 139 -14.10 10.66 -2.06
CA ARG A 139 -13.35 11.33 -0.98
C ARG A 139 -11.89 10.88 -0.96
N ASN A 140 -11.22 11.00 -2.10
CA ASN A 140 -9.80 10.69 -2.25
C ASN A 140 -8.87 11.80 -1.69
N GLN A 141 -7.57 11.69 -1.97
CA GLN A 141 -6.56 12.67 -1.58
C GLN A 141 -6.89 14.12 -2.03
N TYR A 142 -7.39 14.35 -3.25
CA TYR A 142 -7.71 15.72 -3.71
C TYR A 142 -8.85 16.32 -2.91
N TYR A 143 -9.89 15.52 -2.60
CA TYR A 143 -10.97 15.95 -1.73
C TYR A 143 -10.44 16.38 -0.35
N LEU A 144 -9.51 15.61 0.24
CA LEU A 144 -8.91 15.98 1.53
C LEU A 144 -8.07 17.25 1.45
N LEU A 145 -7.27 17.42 0.39
CA LEU A 145 -6.46 18.62 0.19
C LEU A 145 -7.35 19.87 0.06
N GLU A 146 -8.43 19.78 -0.72
CA GLU A 146 -9.42 20.85 -0.86
C GLU A 146 -10.07 21.20 0.49
N LYS A 147 -10.57 20.19 1.24
CA LYS A 147 -11.18 20.42 2.56
C LYS A 147 -10.21 20.98 3.60
N ALA A 148 -8.94 20.66 3.48
CA ALA A 148 -7.90 21.16 4.37
C ALA A 148 -7.35 22.55 3.95
N GLY A 149 -7.76 23.08 2.79
CA GLY A 149 -7.21 24.32 2.26
C GLY A 149 -5.74 24.22 1.86
N ILE A 150 -5.26 23.01 1.57
CA ILE A 150 -3.88 22.77 1.13
C ILE A 150 -3.84 22.96 -0.39
N PRO A 151 -2.99 23.87 -0.91
CA PRO A 151 -2.88 24.06 -2.35
C PRO A 151 -2.34 22.80 -3.03
N TYR A 152 -2.88 22.47 -4.19
CA TYR A 152 -2.43 21.40 -5.07
C TYR A 152 -2.46 21.88 -6.53
N PRO A 153 -1.73 21.21 -7.45
CA PRO A 153 -1.69 21.63 -8.84
C PRO A 153 -3.08 21.75 -9.45
N ARG A 154 -3.30 22.80 -10.25
CA ARG A 154 -4.57 22.99 -10.96
C ARG A 154 -4.82 21.76 -11.85
N THR A 155 -6.01 21.19 -11.72
CA THR A 155 -6.44 20.06 -12.57
C THR A 155 -7.23 20.56 -13.77
N PHE A 156 -6.99 19.99 -14.93
CA PHE A 156 -7.72 20.27 -16.17
C PHE A 156 -8.69 19.10 -16.43
N LYS A 157 -9.96 19.41 -16.73
CA LYS A 157 -10.99 18.37 -16.95
C LYS A 157 -10.92 17.82 -18.36
N ASP A 158 -10.50 18.65 -19.30
CA ASP A 158 -10.40 18.30 -20.71
C ASP A 158 -9.04 18.74 -21.27
N PRO A 159 -8.38 17.93 -22.12
CA PRO A 159 -7.13 18.32 -22.79
C PRO A 159 -7.23 19.62 -23.60
N SER A 160 -8.42 19.99 -24.09
CA SER A 160 -8.66 21.26 -24.79
C SER A 160 -8.50 22.50 -23.90
N GLU A 161 -8.54 22.34 -22.58
CA GLU A 161 -8.35 23.42 -21.61
C GLU A 161 -6.86 23.72 -21.32
N ILE A 162 -5.93 22.91 -21.87
CA ILE A 162 -4.50 23.06 -21.61
C ILE A 162 -4.02 24.41 -22.15
N ASP A 163 -3.62 25.29 -21.22
CA ASP A 163 -3.16 26.66 -21.48
C ASP A 163 -1.69 26.89 -21.03
N ARG A 164 -1.04 25.86 -20.49
CA ARG A 164 0.31 25.88 -19.90
C ARG A 164 0.94 24.49 -19.90
N LEU A 165 2.18 24.39 -19.41
CA LEU A 165 2.82 23.10 -19.19
C LEU A 165 2.06 22.28 -18.14
N VAL A 166 1.67 21.06 -18.53
CA VAL A 166 0.96 20.10 -17.70
C VAL A 166 1.70 18.77 -17.66
N MET A 167 1.55 18.04 -16.56
CA MET A 167 1.87 16.62 -16.45
C MET A 167 0.59 15.80 -16.60
N VAL A 168 0.56 14.94 -17.61
CA VAL A 168 -0.52 13.99 -17.85
C VAL A 168 -0.17 12.65 -17.22
N LYS A 169 -1.08 12.13 -16.41
CA LYS A 169 -0.90 10.92 -15.60
C LYS A 169 -1.93 9.86 -16.02
N ALA A 170 -1.59 9.04 -17.02
CA ALA A 170 -2.46 7.99 -17.53
C ALA A 170 -2.14 6.62 -16.89
N PRO A 171 -3.12 5.73 -16.67
CA PRO A 171 -2.85 4.34 -16.30
C PRO A 171 -1.98 3.64 -17.35
N GLU A 172 -0.97 2.90 -16.90
CA GLU A 172 -0.14 2.08 -17.81
C GLU A 172 -0.95 0.88 -18.33
N ALA A 173 -0.83 0.58 -19.63
CA ALA A 173 -1.60 -0.48 -20.28
C ALA A 173 -1.34 -1.88 -19.70
N ALA A 174 -0.07 -2.19 -19.39
CA ALA A 174 0.31 -3.51 -18.88
C ALA A 174 0.05 -3.67 -17.37
N ARG A 175 0.18 -2.57 -16.61
CA ARG A 175 0.03 -2.54 -15.15
C ARG A 175 -0.90 -1.39 -14.79
N GLY A 176 -2.20 -1.62 -14.80
CA GLY A 176 -3.19 -0.55 -14.59
C GLY A 176 -3.09 0.23 -13.27
N PHE A 177 -2.33 -0.27 -12.29
CA PHE A 177 -2.03 0.45 -11.04
C PHE A 177 -0.84 1.42 -11.16
N GLU A 178 0.06 1.19 -12.12
CA GLU A 178 1.17 2.09 -12.47
C GLU A 178 0.69 3.21 -13.39
N ARG A 179 1.52 4.25 -13.52
CA ARG A 179 1.24 5.40 -14.38
C ARG A 179 2.28 5.53 -15.49
N ALA A 180 1.79 5.78 -16.69
CA ALA A 180 2.56 6.42 -17.75
C ALA A 180 2.43 7.94 -17.59
N PHE A 181 3.54 8.64 -17.70
CA PHE A 181 3.62 10.08 -17.59
C PHE A 181 4.11 10.69 -18.89
N PHE A 182 3.52 11.82 -19.27
CA PHE A 182 4.07 12.66 -20.33
C PHE A 182 3.72 14.12 -20.05
N LEU A 183 4.47 15.02 -20.68
CA LEU A 183 4.26 16.46 -20.61
C LEU A 183 3.47 16.93 -21.82
N ALA A 184 2.72 18.00 -21.67
CA ALA A 184 2.11 18.73 -22.78
C ALA A 184 1.98 20.20 -22.40
N SER A 185 2.13 21.12 -23.36
CA SER A 185 1.97 22.56 -23.15
C SER A 185 0.80 23.14 -23.95
N SER A 186 0.12 22.30 -24.73
CA SER A 186 -1.04 22.67 -25.54
C SER A 186 -1.91 21.43 -25.83
N PRO A 187 -3.18 21.61 -26.27
CA PRO A 187 -4.03 20.48 -26.66
C PRO A 187 -3.43 19.66 -27.81
N ARG A 188 -2.75 20.32 -28.74
CA ARG A 188 -2.07 19.65 -29.86
C ARG A 188 -0.93 18.75 -29.39
N GLU A 189 -0.08 19.25 -28.50
CA GLU A 189 1.04 18.46 -27.96
C GLU A 189 0.52 17.28 -27.13
N PHE A 190 -0.59 17.47 -26.42
CA PHE A 190 -1.27 16.37 -25.74
C PHE A 190 -1.66 15.25 -26.73
N GLU A 191 -2.31 15.60 -27.84
CA GLU A 191 -2.76 14.63 -28.85
C GLU A 191 -1.58 13.90 -29.50
N GLU A 192 -0.54 14.63 -29.91
CA GLU A 192 0.67 14.07 -30.54
C GLU A 192 1.36 13.06 -29.60
N ASN A 193 1.56 13.43 -28.33
CA ASN A 193 2.20 12.56 -27.32
C ASN A 193 1.31 11.36 -26.95
N ALA A 194 0.01 11.58 -26.80
CA ALA A 194 -0.95 10.51 -26.51
C ALA A 194 -0.99 9.46 -27.62
N GLU A 195 -0.99 9.88 -28.88
CA GLU A 195 -0.95 8.97 -30.03
C GLU A 195 0.35 8.15 -30.08
N GLU A 196 1.49 8.77 -29.79
CA GLU A 196 2.77 8.04 -29.74
C GLU A 196 2.74 6.96 -28.67
N LEU A 197 2.27 7.28 -27.46
CA LEU A 197 2.19 6.32 -26.36
C LEU A 197 1.20 5.18 -26.64
N ILE A 198 0.08 5.46 -27.33
CA ILE A 198 -0.85 4.42 -27.81
C ILE A 198 -0.15 3.52 -28.83
N LYS A 199 0.54 4.08 -29.83
CA LYS A 199 1.27 3.31 -30.86
C LYS A 199 2.33 2.40 -30.23
N ARG A 200 2.95 2.85 -29.15
CA ARG A 200 3.94 2.07 -28.37
C ARG A 200 3.31 1.06 -27.41
N GLY A 201 1.98 1.04 -27.27
CA GLY A 201 1.26 0.15 -26.36
C GLY A 201 1.47 0.47 -24.88
N LEU A 202 1.91 1.68 -24.54
CA LEU A 202 2.18 2.09 -23.15
C LEU A 202 0.91 2.56 -22.44
N VAL A 203 -0.04 3.13 -23.18
CA VAL A 203 -1.35 3.58 -22.69
C VAL A 203 -2.44 3.15 -23.66
N THR A 204 -3.68 3.08 -23.17
CA THR A 204 -4.87 2.84 -23.99
C THR A 204 -5.70 4.12 -24.10
N ARG A 205 -6.58 4.20 -25.10
CA ARG A 205 -7.54 5.32 -25.20
C ARG A 205 -8.44 5.42 -23.96
N GLU A 206 -8.83 4.29 -23.38
CA GLU A 206 -9.58 4.24 -22.12
C GLU A 206 -8.74 4.71 -20.93
N GLY A 207 -7.45 4.37 -20.89
CA GLY A 207 -6.53 4.88 -19.87
C GLY A 207 -6.40 6.40 -19.96
N LEU A 208 -6.27 6.93 -21.17
CA LEU A 208 -6.18 8.37 -21.42
C LEU A 208 -7.44 9.14 -21.04
N SER A 209 -8.64 8.58 -21.25
CA SER A 209 -9.88 9.23 -20.80
C SER A 209 -10.03 9.28 -19.27
N LYS A 210 -9.26 8.46 -18.55
CA LYS A 210 -9.14 8.46 -17.08
C LYS A 210 -7.86 9.18 -16.60
N ALA A 211 -7.12 9.81 -17.50
CA ALA A 211 -5.87 10.47 -17.14
C ALA A 211 -6.15 11.69 -16.26
N VAL A 212 -5.28 11.92 -15.29
CA VAL A 212 -5.27 13.16 -14.52
C VAL A 212 -4.32 14.14 -15.21
N ILE A 213 -4.80 15.33 -15.52
CA ILE A 213 -4.02 16.40 -16.13
C ILE A 213 -3.83 17.49 -15.07
N GLU A 214 -2.58 17.73 -14.70
CA GLU A 214 -2.21 18.69 -13.66
C GLU A 214 -1.21 19.70 -14.20
N GLU A 215 -1.33 20.95 -13.77
CA GLU A 215 -0.29 21.97 -13.91
C GLU A 215 1.07 21.45 -13.43
N PHE A 216 2.13 21.71 -14.21
CA PHE A 216 3.51 21.34 -13.87
C PHE A 216 4.19 22.40 -13.00
#